data_AF-A0A9N7YH16-F1
#
_entry.id   AF-A0A9N7YH16-F1
#
_cell.length_a   1.000
_cell.length_b   1.000
_cell.length_c   1.000
_cell.angle_alpha   90.00
_cell.angle_beta   90.00
_cell.angle_gamma   90.00
#
_symmetry.space_group_name_H-M   'P 1'
#
loop_
_entity.id
_entity.type
_entity.pdbx_description
1 polymer ?
#
loop_
_entity_poly.entity_id
_entity_poly.type
_entity_poly.pdbx_seq_one_letter_code
_entity_poly.pdbx_strand_id
1 'polypeptide(L)'
;EARREINGLGSSREAGDKWRLARPCRVSSELEGDQLGNGLGGGQMALSVSDRATGAIIGAAVADAAAQPMHWIYNPDRLRDVLSDLEPCPEFRPQSLSQCGDVDVDDLTKRIYRFFGAGTVYDLPLNDPYRKEGGPKAVLPIDGPWRNSSLKAFIRNVDAGKEETGCEVDCQMDGVTKLAPVVAMFAGRPEMLEKVEKATRVTQNDDMCVAVTLAAARILEHFILNGPDPNALDAVLAQMNDPKRQNPQELDRAVIAQLHQVKENLGKTSQQLIPAGALHGVLTLTQLDEAVRDTMRCGGCTASRASFIGACLGAQIGLQGIPESWLKRTFRYPRLLELAENVVQKKPCILNAEQGGCRSSQRESHHLISPSARLPPTQQVAAAVWHNDNQT
;
A
#
# COMPACT_ATOMS: atom_id res chain seq x y z
N GLU A 1 -21.75 20.80 -43.44
CA GLU A 1 -22.80 19.74 -43.44
C GLU A 1 -22.72 18.72 -42.30
N ALA A 2 -21.64 18.60 -41.51
CA ALA A 2 -21.56 17.63 -40.40
C ALA A 2 -22.45 17.90 -39.15
N ARG A 3 -23.34 18.91 -39.17
CA ARG A 3 -24.23 19.24 -38.03
C ARG A 3 -25.63 18.60 -38.12
N ARG A 4 -25.94 17.85 -39.20
CA ARG A 4 -27.28 17.27 -39.41
C ARG A 4 -27.37 15.75 -39.31
N GLU A 5 -26.26 15.01 -39.21
CA GLU A 5 -26.31 13.54 -39.21
C GLU A 5 -26.50 12.88 -37.83
N ILE A 6 -26.36 13.60 -36.72
CA ILE A 6 -26.46 13.00 -35.37
C ILE A 6 -27.91 12.88 -34.87
N ASN A 7 -28.87 13.61 -35.47
CA ASN A 7 -30.28 13.59 -35.04
C ASN A 7 -31.16 12.61 -35.84
N GLY A 8 -30.57 11.67 -36.59
CA GLY A 8 -31.26 10.93 -37.64
C GLY A 8 -31.11 9.41 -37.61
N LEU A 9 -31.13 8.74 -36.47
CA LEU A 9 -31.33 7.29 -36.42
C LEU A 9 -32.32 6.92 -35.31
N GLY A 10 -33.59 6.81 -35.71
CA GLY A 10 -34.65 6.23 -34.91
C GLY A 10 -34.58 4.70 -34.90
N SER A 11 -34.96 4.13 -33.76
CA SER A 11 -35.68 2.86 -33.58
C SER A 11 -35.30 1.69 -34.50
N SER A 12 -34.41 0.82 -34.00
CA SER A 12 -34.56 -0.63 -34.19
C SER A 12 -34.70 -1.29 -32.81
N ARG A 13 -35.90 -1.85 -32.59
CA ARG A 13 -36.14 -2.89 -31.57
C ARG A 13 -35.40 -4.16 -32.00
N GLU A 14 -35.06 -4.98 -31.02
CA GLU A 14 -34.46 -6.33 -31.14
C GLU A 14 -32.92 -6.41 -31.07
N ALA A 15 -32.39 -6.15 -29.87
CA ALA A 15 -31.29 -6.91 -29.27
C ALA A 15 -31.36 -6.74 -27.73
N GLY A 16 -32.51 -7.11 -27.18
CA GLY A 16 -32.71 -7.18 -25.73
C GLY A 16 -32.05 -8.42 -25.15
N ASP A 17 -31.56 -8.27 -23.91
CA ASP A 17 -31.19 -9.33 -22.97
C ASP A 17 -29.89 -10.09 -23.23
N LYS A 18 -28.74 -9.53 -22.82
CA LYS A 18 -27.64 -10.31 -22.19
C LYS A 18 -26.49 -9.53 -21.56
N TRP A 19 -26.72 -8.39 -20.90
CA TRP A 19 -25.72 -7.84 -19.96
C TRP A 19 -26.40 -7.41 -18.67
N ARG A 20 -26.45 -8.35 -17.71
CA ARG A 20 -26.87 -8.07 -16.35
C ARG A 20 -25.82 -7.14 -15.73
N LEU A 21 -26.22 -5.89 -15.55
CA LEU A 21 -25.58 -4.89 -14.70
C LEU A 21 -25.09 -5.56 -13.40
N ALA A 22 -23.81 -5.34 -13.07
CA ALA A 22 -23.33 -5.54 -11.71
C ALA A 22 -24.24 -4.70 -10.80
N ARG A 23 -24.97 -5.36 -9.91
CA ARG A 23 -25.92 -4.69 -9.02
C ARG A 23 -25.17 -3.70 -8.13
N PRO A 24 -25.77 -2.54 -7.79
CA PRO A 24 -25.21 -1.67 -6.75
C PRO A 24 -25.11 -2.46 -5.44
N CYS A 25 -24.07 -2.18 -4.65
CA CYS A 25 -23.94 -2.66 -3.28
C CYS A 25 -25.25 -2.41 -2.53
N ARG A 26 -26.02 -3.46 -2.23
CA ARG A 26 -27.16 -3.35 -1.31
C ARG A 26 -26.60 -3.32 0.10
N VAL A 27 -26.81 -2.19 0.78
CA VAL A 27 -26.83 -2.15 2.24
C VAL A 27 -28.18 -2.71 2.64
N SER A 28 -28.24 -3.98 3.04
CA SER A 28 -29.45 -4.59 3.58
C SER A 28 -29.56 -4.26 5.06
N SER A 29 -30.42 -3.30 5.38
CA SER A 29 -31.00 -3.11 6.71
C SER A 29 -32.43 -3.67 6.67
N GLU A 30 -32.69 -4.79 7.33
CA GLU A 30 -34.04 -5.13 7.81
C GLU A 30 -33.96 -6.17 8.93
N LEU A 31 -34.55 -5.79 10.06
CA LEU A 31 -34.83 -6.59 11.24
C LEU A 31 -36.08 -7.44 10.96
N GLU A 32 -36.06 -8.73 11.28
CA GLU A 32 -37.25 -9.46 11.72
C GLU A 32 -36.83 -10.71 12.50
N GLY A 33 -37.53 -10.96 13.62
CA GLY A 33 -37.11 -11.87 14.67
C GLY A 33 -37.69 -13.29 14.59
N ASP A 34 -37.17 -14.09 15.52
CA ASP A 34 -37.62 -15.37 16.05
C ASP A 34 -37.77 -16.58 15.11
N GLN A 35 -36.88 -17.57 15.31
CA GLN A 35 -37.27 -18.84 15.92
C GLN A 35 -36.06 -19.63 16.44
N LEU A 36 -36.19 -20.09 17.69
CA LEU A 36 -35.28 -20.94 18.45
C LEU A 36 -35.01 -22.28 17.74
N GLY A 37 -33.72 -22.59 17.56
CA GLY A 37 -33.23 -23.91 17.17
C GLY A 37 -31.85 -24.16 17.77
N ASN A 38 -31.81 -24.90 18.88
CA ASN A 38 -30.57 -25.40 19.49
C ASN A 38 -29.75 -26.21 18.48
N GLY A 39 -28.52 -25.79 18.22
CA GLY A 39 -27.58 -26.51 17.35
C GLY A 39 -26.13 -26.09 17.58
N LEU A 40 -25.49 -26.76 18.54
CA LEU A 40 -24.05 -27.09 18.63
C LEU A 40 -23.04 -26.01 18.16
N GLY A 41 -22.34 -25.44 19.14
CA GLY A 41 -21.25 -24.48 18.95
C GLY A 41 -20.18 -24.98 17.97
N GLY A 42 -20.11 -24.31 16.82
CA GLY A 42 -18.92 -24.27 15.99
C GLY A 42 -17.92 -23.32 16.65
N GLY A 43 -17.00 -23.86 17.45
CA GLY A 43 -15.83 -23.09 17.87
C GLY A 43 -15.07 -22.64 16.63
N GLN A 44 -15.00 -21.33 16.39
CA GLN A 44 -14.11 -20.76 15.37
C GLN A 44 -12.70 -21.26 15.68
N MET A 45 -12.13 -22.12 14.83
CA MET A 45 -10.76 -22.59 15.01
C MET A 45 -9.82 -21.39 14.94
N ALA A 46 -8.91 -21.30 15.90
CA ALA A 46 -7.89 -20.26 15.89
C ALA A 46 -7.03 -20.38 14.62
N LEU A 47 -6.79 -19.26 13.94
CA LEU A 47 -5.97 -19.22 12.73
C LEU A 47 -4.57 -19.74 13.02
N SER A 48 -3.97 -20.49 12.09
CA SER A 48 -2.57 -20.88 12.19
C SER A 48 -1.65 -19.71 11.81
N VAL A 49 -0.37 -19.78 12.18
CA VAL A 49 0.64 -18.81 11.70
C VAL A 49 0.68 -18.77 10.17
N SER A 50 0.49 -19.92 9.50
CA SER A 50 0.45 -20.01 8.04
C SER A 50 -0.76 -19.28 7.45
N ASP A 51 -1.93 -19.39 8.07
CA ASP A 51 -3.14 -18.69 7.62
C ASP A 51 -2.98 -17.18 7.75
N ARG A 52 -2.36 -16.73 8.86
CA ARG A 52 -2.06 -15.32 9.10
C ARG A 52 -1.00 -14.79 8.14
N ALA A 53 0.07 -15.53 7.90
CA ALA A 53 1.11 -15.16 6.94
C ALA A 53 0.56 -15.07 5.50
N THR A 54 -0.32 -15.98 5.11
CA THR A 54 -1.01 -15.94 3.80
C THR A 54 -1.95 -14.73 3.74
N GLY A 55 -2.74 -14.51 4.82
CA GLY A 55 -3.59 -13.35 4.97
C GLY A 55 -2.83 -12.03 4.85
N ALA A 56 -1.62 -11.94 5.39
CA ALA A 56 -0.76 -10.76 5.26
C ALA A 56 -0.39 -10.45 3.81
N ILE A 57 0.05 -11.46 3.04
CA ILE A 57 0.43 -11.27 1.63
C ILE A 57 -0.79 -10.87 0.79
N ILE A 58 -1.91 -11.58 0.95
CA ILE A 58 -3.13 -11.31 0.18
C ILE A 58 -3.73 -9.96 0.58
N GLY A 59 -3.84 -9.69 1.88
CA GLY A 59 -4.37 -8.43 2.40
C GLY A 59 -3.60 -7.24 1.88
N ALA A 60 -2.26 -7.30 1.85
CA ALA A 60 -1.42 -6.23 1.30
C ALA A 60 -1.76 -5.93 -0.17
N ALA A 61 -1.76 -6.96 -1.03
CA ALA A 61 -2.00 -6.80 -2.46
C ALA A 61 -3.45 -6.39 -2.78
N VAL A 62 -4.43 -6.89 -2.03
CA VAL A 62 -5.84 -6.56 -2.22
C VAL A 62 -6.11 -5.12 -1.78
N ALA A 63 -5.55 -4.68 -0.65
CA ALA A 63 -5.69 -3.32 -0.16
C ALA A 63 -4.99 -2.29 -1.05
N ASP A 64 -3.80 -2.63 -1.56
CA ASP A 64 -3.09 -1.84 -2.58
C ASP A 64 -3.97 -1.65 -3.83
N ALA A 65 -4.46 -2.75 -4.42
CA ALA A 65 -5.33 -2.71 -5.59
C ALA A 65 -6.63 -1.91 -5.34
N ALA A 66 -7.19 -2.02 -4.14
CA ALA A 66 -8.39 -1.30 -3.73
C ALA A 66 -8.16 0.22 -3.68
N ALA A 67 -7.04 0.66 -3.10
CA ALA A 67 -6.73 2.06 -2.81
C ALA A 67 -6.02 2.81 -3.95
N GLN A 68 -5.46 2.09 -4.91
CA GLN A 68 -4.76 2.66 -6.07
C GLN A 68 -5.51 3.80 -6.78
N PRO A 69 -6.84 3.76 -6.95
CA PRO A 69 -7.53 4.83 -7.65
C PRO A 69 -7.53 6.19 -6.95
N MET A 70 -7.34 6.22 -5.62
CA MET A 70 -7.27 7.44 -4.82
C MET A 70 -5.83 7.91 -4.58
N HIS A 71 -4.85 7.18 -5.14
CA HIS A 71 -3.44 7.45 -4.91
C HIS A 71 -3.04 8.82 -5.47
N TRP A 72 -2.29 9.57 -4.66
CA TRP A 72 -1.77 10.91 -4.91
C TRP A 72 -2.81 12.04 -5.08
N ILE A 73 -4.03 11.85 -4.60
CA ILE A 73 -4.97 12.97 -4.45
C ILE A 73 -4.66 13.68 -3.13
N TYR A 74 -3.78 14.68 -3.17
CA TYR A 74 -3.37 15.47 -1.99
C TYR A 74 -4.26 16.69 -1.72
N ASN A 75 -4.90 17.23 -2.77
CA ASN A 75 -5.76 18.40 -2.61
C ASN A 75 -7.09 17.98 -1.94
N PRO A 76 -7.45 18.52 -0.76
CA PRO A 76 -8.65 18.10 -0.04
C PRO A 76 -9.96 18.36 -0.78
N ASP A 77 -10.04 19.43 -1.57
CA ASP A 77 -11.25 19.79 -2.31
C ASP A 77 -11.47 18.80 -3.45
N ARG A 78 -10.40 18.53 -4.23
CA ARG A 78 -10.41 17.50 -5.26
C ARG A 78 -10.73 16.12 -4.68
N LEU A 79 -10.21 15.79 -3.50
CA LEU A 79 -10.52 14.53 -2.84
C LEU A 79 -12.01 14.44 -2.50
N ARG A 80 -12.61 15.50 -1.95
CA ARG A 80 -14.05 15.55 -1.66
C ARG A 80 -14.89 15.40 -2.93
N ASP A 81 -14.54 16.10 -4.01
CA ASP A 81 -15.26 16.02 -5.30
C ASP A 81 -15.18 14.61 -5.90
N VAL A 82 -14.01 13.97 -5.79
CA VAL A 82 -13.81 12.60 -6.28
C VAL A 82 -14.60 11.61 -5.41
N LEU A 83 -14.65 11.81 -4.09
CA LEU A 83 -15.37 10.93 -3.17
C LEU A 83 -16.89 11.10 -3.24
N SER A 84 -17.42 12.30 -3.52
CA SER A 84 -18.87 12.53 -3.57
C SER A 84 -19.59 11.64 -4.59
N ASP A 85 -18.90 11.29 -5.68
CA ASP A 85 -19.42 10.40 -6.72
C ASP A 85 -19.24 8.90 -6.40
N LEU A 86 -18.48 8.57 -5.36
CA LEU A 86 -18.00 7.22 -5.09
C LEU A 86 -18.49 6.59 -3.81
N GLU A 87 -18.80 7.41 -2.80
CA GLU A 87 -19.27 6.89 -1.53
C GLU A 87 -20.57 6.09 -1.74
N PRO A 88 -20.77 4.98 -1.00
CA PRO A 88 -19.95 4.50 0.12
C PRO A 88 -18.79 3.55 -0.27
N CYS A 89 -18.53 3.34 -1.57
CA CYS A 89 -17.59 2.32 -2.07
C CYS A 89 -16.51 2.90 -3.00
N PRO A 90 -15.54 3.68 -2.46
CA PRO A 90 -14.49 4.32 -3.27
C PRO A 90 -13.43 3.35 -3.81
N GLU A 91 -13.39 2.11 -3.31
CA GLU A 91 -12.41 1.13 -3.71
C GLU A 91 -12.55 0.62 -5.15
N PHE A 92 -11.41 0.32 -5.77
CA PHE A 92 -11.32 -0.26 -7.12
C PHE A 92 -12.26 0.45 -8.11
N ARG A 93 -12.16 1.80 -8.21
CA ARG A 93 -12.79 2.62 -9.26
C ARG A 93 -12.84 1.86 -10.60
N PRO A 94 -13.87 2.08 -11.42
CA PRO A 94 -13.90 1.48 -12.75
C PRO A 94 -12.66 1.92 -13.53
N GLN A 95 -11.92 0.88 -13.91
CA GLN A 95 -10.81 0.71 -14.85
C GLN A 95 -10.25 1.97 -15.54
N SER A 96 -8.92 2.12 -15.44
CA SER A 96 -8.15 2.77 -16.50
C SER A 96 -8.51 2.14 -17.85
N LEU A 97 -8.73 2.95 -18.88
CA LEU A 97 -8.97 2.50 -20.26
C LEU A 97 -7.91 1.51 -20.75
N SER A 98 -6.70 1.59 -20.21
CA SER A 98 -5.59 0.68 -20.51
C SER A 98 -5.82 -0.78 -20.10
N GLN A 99 -6.84 -1.08 -19.27
CA GLN A 99 -7.15 -2.45 -18.81
C GLN A 99 -8.44 -3.05 -19.41
N CYS A 100 -9.19 -2.31 -20.23
CA CYS A 100 -10.44 -2.82 -20.83
C CYS A 100 -10.23 -3.70 -22.07
N GLY A 101 -8.99 -4.01 -22.45
CA GLY A 101 -8.69 -4.85 -23.61
C GLY A 101 -8.93 -4.19 -24.97
N ASP A 102 -9.63 -3.04 -25.02
CA ASP A 102 -9.70 -2.06 -26.12
C ASP A 102 -10.23 -0.70 -25.62
N VAL A 103 -10.12 0.35 -26.45
CA VAL A 103 -10.63 1.70 -26.21
C VAL A 103 -12.12 1.78 -26.58
N ASP A 104 -13.01 1.99 -25.61
CA ASP A 104 -14.36 2.48 -25.88
C ASP A 104 -14.29 3.99 -26.16
N VAL A 105 -14.12 4.31 -27.44
CA VAL A 105 -13.94 5.69 -27.93
C VAL A 105 -15.15 6.55 -27.58
N ASP A 106 -16.36 5.99 -27.58
CA ASP A 106 -17.58 6.77 -27.41
C ASP A 106 -17.79 7.17 -25.94
N ASP A 107 -17.52 6.23 -25.03
CA ASP A 107 -17.51 6.47 -23.60
C ASP A 107 -16.36 7.41 -23.17
N LEU A 108 -15.15 7.19 -23.70
CA LEU A 108 -14.00 8.07 -23.46
C LEU A 108 -14.27 9.49 -23.96
N THR A 109 -14.83 9.62 -25.15
CA THR A 109 -15.20 10.91 -25.75
C THR A 109 -16.21 11.63 -24.88
N LYS A 110 -17.24 10.95 -24.36
CA LYS A 110 -18.25 11.56 -23.49
C LYS A 110 -17.67 12.04 -22.16
N ARG A 111 -16.78 11.25 -21.52
CA ARG A 111 -16.14 11.64 -20.25
C ARG A 111 -15.18 12.82 -20.44
N ILE A 112 -14.35 12.78 -21.49
CA ILE A 112 -13.42 13.87 -21.83
C ILE A 112 -14.20 15.13 -22.18
N TYR A 113 -15.23 15.03 -23.03
CA TYR A 113 -16.04 16.20 -23.42
C TYR A 113 -16.83 16.78 -22.24
N ARG A 114 -17.34 15.96 -21.32
CA ARG A 114 -18.02 16.44 -20.11
C ARG A 114 -17.07 17.18 -19.15
N PHE A 115 -15.81 16.76 -19.08
CA PHE A 115 -14.84 17.32 -18.14
C PHE A 115 -14.07 18.52 -18.71
N PHE A 116 -13.73 18.50 -20.00
CA PHE A 116 -12.90 19.52 -20.66
C PHE A 116 -13.65 20.35 -21.72
N GLY A 117 -14.89 20.00 -22.05
CA GLY A 117 -15.67 20.67 -23.08
C GLY A 117 -16.32 21.97 -22.62
N ALA A 118 -17.25 22.47 -23.43
CA ALA A 118 -17.84 23.79 -23.26
C ALA A 118 -18.48 23.98 -21.87
N GLY A 119 -18.20 25.12 -21.24
CA GLY A 119 -18.76 25.52 -19.95
C GLY A 119 -18.08 24.95 -18.71
N THR A 120 -16.98 24.20 -18.84
CA THR A 120 -16.16 23.78 -17.69
C THR A 120 -15.05 24.79 -17.40
N VAL A 121 -14.33 24.60 -16.29
CA VAL A 121 -13.18 25.44 -15.90
C VAL A 121 -12.01 25.39 -16.90
N TYR A 122 -12.07 24.48 -17.87
CA TYR A 122 -11.05 24.29 -18.92
C TYR A 122 -11.38 25.00 -20.23
N ASP A 123 -12.61 25.50 -20.38
CA ASP A 123 -13.12 26.25 -21.54
C ASP A 123 -12.58 27.69 -21.54
N LEU A 124 -11.26 27.82 -21.54
CA LEU A 124 -10.52 29.08 -21.49
C LEU A 124 -9.93 29.42 -22.87
N PRO A 125 -9.79 30.72 -23.23
CA PRO A 125 -9.20 31.13 -24.51
C PRO A 125 -7.79 30.58 -24.80
N LEU A 126 -7.03 30.23 -23.75
CA LEU A 126 -5.70 29.63 -23.87
C LEU A 126 -5.74 28.16 -24.35
N ASN A 127 -6.85 27.47 -24.04
CA ASN A 127 -7.14 26.05 -24.33
C ASN A 127 -8.05 25.89 -25.54
N ASP A 128 -8.39 26.98 -26.23
CA ASP A 128 -9.23 26.95 -27.44
C ASP A 128 -8.60 25.99 -28.48
N PRO A 129 -9.28 24.88 -28.83
CA PRO A 129 -8.75 23.91 -29.78
C PRO A 129 -8.57 24.47 -31.20
N TYR A 130 -9.07 25.69 -31.46
CA TYR A 130 -8.94 26.40 -32.73
C TYR A 130 -7.87 27.51 -32.70
N ARG A 131 -7.05 27.58 -31.64
CA ARG A 131 -5.95 28.54 -31.50
C ARG A 131 -4.85 28.31 -32.55
N LYS A 132 -4.33 29.39 -33.15
CA LYS A 132 -3.28 29.35 -34.21
C LYS A 132 -1.90 28.92 -33.68
N GLU A 133 -1.16 28.17 -34.51
CA GLU A 133 0.14 27.55 -34.17
C GLU A 133 1.26 28.54 -33.79
N GLY A 134 2.12 28.13 -32.86
CA GLY A 134 3.29 28.89 -32.37
C GLY A 134 3.49 28.91 -30.84
N GLY A 135 2.62 28.27 -30.07
CA GLY A 135 2.76 28.17 -28.61
C GLY A 135 3.68 27.00 -28.16
N PRO A 136 4.30 27.09 -26.98
CA PRO A 136 5.15 26.01 -26.44
C PRO A 136 4.34 24.76 -26.06
N LYS A 137 4.93 23.57 -26.26
CA LYS A 137 4.44 22.23 -25.86
C LYS A 137 5.44 21.60 -24.85
N ALA A 138 5.12 20.64 -23.98
CA ALA A 138 4.19 19.52 -24.12
C ALA A 138 3.56 19.05 -22.78
N VAL A 139 2.88 17.91 -22.86
CA VAL A 139 1.60 17.56 -22.23
C VAL A 139 1.74 16.44 -21.20
N LEU A 140 1.03 16.60 -20.07
CA LEU A 140 0.78 15.60 -19.04
C LEU A 140 -0.64 15.01 -19.23
N PRO A 141 -0.91 13.76 -18.84
CA PRO A 141 -0.02 12.81 -18.16
C PRO A 141 0.79 11.90 -19.10
N ILE A 142 1.79 11.22 -18.51
CA ILE A 142 2.56 10.16 -19.18
C ILE A 142 1.67 8.92 -19.29
N ASP A 143 1.58 8.35 -20.49
CA ASP A 143 0.87 7.10 -20.76
C ASP A 143 1.81 5.89 -20.53
N GLY A 144 1.42 4.95 -19.66
CA GLY A 144 2.20 3.75 -19.34
C GLY A 144 2.51 3.52 -17.84
N PRO A 145 3.12 2.37 -17.49
CA PRO A 145 3.42 2.00 -16.10
C PRO A 145 4.41 2.97 -15.45
N TRP A 146 4.08 3.43 -14.25
CA TRP A 146 4.96 4.29 -13.47
C TRP A 146 6.14 3.52 -12.87
N ARG A 147 7.32 4.13 -12.91
CA ARG A 147 8.50 3.71 -12.13
C ARG A 147 8.85 4.82 -11.17
N ASN A 148 8.86 4.52 -9.87
CA ASN A 148 9.30 5.45 -8.82
C ASN A 148 10.82 5.71 -8.87
N SER A 149 11.27 6.70 -8.11
CA SER A 149 12.68 7.14 -8.02
C SER A 149 13.61 6.00 -7.61
N SER A 150 13.25 5.25 -6.57
CA SER A 150 14.02 4.11 -6.06
C SER A 150 14.30 3.07 -7.15
N LEU A 151 13.29 2.68 -7.95
CA LEU A 151 13.48 1.74 -9.06
C LEU A 151 14.30 2.33 -10.21
N LYS A 152 14.14 3.63 -10.52
CA LYS A 152 14.97 4.28 -11.54
C LYS A 152 16.44 4.31 -11.14
N ALA A 153 16.74 4.57 -9.87
CA ALA A 153 18.10 4.52 -9.33
C ALA A 153 18.66 3.09 -9.30
N PHE A 154 17.85 2.12 -8.83
CA PHE A 154 18.19 0.71 -8.86
C PHE A 154 18.67 0.24 -10.24
N ILE A 155 17.87 0.50 -11.29
CA ILE A 155 18.21 0.11 -12.66
C ILE A 155 19.55 0.73 -13.09
N ARG A 156 19.74 2.04 -12.85
CA ARG A 156 21.01 2.72 -13.19
C ARG A 156 22.21 2.13 -12.45
N ASN A 157 22.05 1.77 -11.18
CA ASN A 157 23.13 1.22 -10.37
C ASN A 157 23.49 -0.22 -10.81
N VAL A 158 22.48 -1.03 -11.17
CA VAL A 158 22.69 -2.36 -11.76
C VAL A 158 23.40 -2.27 -13.12
N ASP A 159 22.94 -1.38 -14.00
CA ASP A 159 23.54 -1.16 -15.33
C ASP A 159 25.00 -0.68 -15.21
N ALA A 160 25.32 0.04 -14.14
CA ALA A 160 26.68 0.49 -13.81
C ALA A 160 27.54 -0.57 -13.11
N GLY A 161 27.01 -1.76 -12.80
CA GLY A 161 27.74 -2.84 -12.13
C GLY A 161 28.08 -2.56 -10.67
N LYS A 162 27.33 -1.69 -9.98
CA LYS A 162 27.54 -1.42 -8.55
C LYS A 162 27.15 -2.64 -7.70
N GLU A 163 27.90 -2.87 -6.64
CA GLU A 163 27.57 -3.88 -5.62
C GLU A 163 26.34 -3.45 -4.80
N GLU A 164 26.29 -2.18 -4.40
CA GLU A 164 25.13 -1.58 -3.73
C GLU A 164 24.21 -0.91 -4.76
N THR A 165 23.00 -1.47 -4.90
CA THR A 165 22.08 -1.07 -5.98
C THR A 165 21.00 -0.09 -5.54
N GLY A 166 20.72 0.03 -4.24
CA GLY A 166 19.64 0.88 -3.74
C GLY A 166 19.86 2.38 -3.96
N CYS A 167 18.77 3.14 -3.92
CA CYS A 167 18.82 4.60 -3.98
C CYS A 167 19.19 5.19 -2.60
N GLU A 168 20.25 5.99 -2.54
CA GLU A 168 20.77 6.58 -1.29
C GLU A 168 19.96 7.77 -0.77
N VAL A 169 19.05 8.31 -1.58
CA VAL A 169 18.29 9.55 -1.26
C VAL A 169 16.78 9.34 -1.24
N ASP A 170 16.31 8.12 -1.49
CA ASP A 170 14.88 7.81 -1.52
C ASP A 170 14.44 7.28 -0.16
N CYS A 171 13.76 8.13 0.61
CA CYS A 171 13.25 7.82 1.94
C CYS A 171 11.73 7.56 1.94
N GLN A 172 11.16 7.12 0.82
CA GLN A 172 9.73 6.83 0.69
C GLN A 172 9.36 5.47 1.30
N MET A 173 8.06 5.21 1.45
CA MET A 173 7.53 3.99 2.11
C MET A 173 7.65 2.70 1.25
N ASP A 174 8.42 2.69 0.16
CA ASP A 174 8.49 1.54 -0.76
C ASP A 174 9.02 0.26 -0.11
N GLY A 175 9.88 0.35 0.92
CA GLY A 175 10.35 -0.81 1.68
C GLY A 175 9.19 -1.48 2.43
N VAL A 176 8.31 -0.67 3.02
CA VAL A 176 7.12 -1.14 3.74
C VAL A 176 6.09 -1.75 2.80
N THR A 177 5.92 -1.24 1.58
CA THR A 177 4.94 -1.82 0.63
C THR A 177 5.34 -3.20 0.12
N LYS A 178 6.61 -3.58 0.24
CA LYS A 178 7.17 -4.83 -0.28
C LYS A 178 7.49 -5.85 0.83
N LEU A 179 7.33 -5.50 2.11
CA LEU A 179 7.82 -6.34 3.21
C LEU A 179 6.97 -7.60 3.46
N ALA A 180 5.69 -7.61 3.07
CA ALA A 180 4.76 -8.67 3.50
C ALA A 180 5.22 -10.08 3.13
N PRO A 181 5.68 -10.37 1.89
CA PRO A 181 6.20 -11.69 1.55
C PRO A 181 7.47 -12.08 2.32
N VAL A 182 8.36 -11.13 2.58
CA VAL A 182 9.62 -11.38 3.30
C VAL A 182 9.33 -11.70 4.76
N VAL A 183 8.51 -10.89 5.43
CA VAL A 183 8.13 -11.14 6.82
C VAL A 183 7.31 -12.43 6.93
N ALA A 184 6.35 -12.67 6.04
CA ALA A 184 5.58 -13.91 6.04
C ALA A 184 6.46 -15.17 5.90
N MET A 185 7.54 -15.09 5.10
CA MET A 185 8.47 -16.21 4.92
C MET A 185 9.35 -16.46 6.16
N PHE A 186 9.78 -15.41 6.85
CA PHE A 186 10.78 -15.48 7.91
C PHE A 186 10.23 -15.23 9.32
N ALA A 187 8.92 -14.99 9.49
CA ALA A 187 8.32 -14.72 10.80
C ALA A 187 8.70 -15.79 11.84
N GLY A 188 9.10 -15.33 13.03
CA GLY A 188 9.55 -16.17 14.14
C GLY A 188 10.97 -16.69 14.00
N ARG A 189 11.70 -16.34 12.93
CA ARG A 189 13.10 -16.73 12.73
C ARG A 189 14.03 -15.58 13.09
N PRO A 190 15.17 -15.84 13.75
CA PRO A 190 16.08 -14.79 14.21
C PRO A 190 16.66 -13.93 13.06
N GLU A 191 16.76 -14.50 11.85
CA GLU A 191 17.27 -13.79 10.68
C GLU A 191 16.23 -12.89 9.97
N MET A 192 14.97 -12.83 10.42
CA MET A 192 13.89 -12.13 9.71
C MET A 192 14.26 -10.68 9.35
N LEU A 193 14.74 -9.93 10.33
CA LEU A 193 15.09 -8.51 10.17
C LEU A 193 16.30 -8.31 9.26
N GLU A 194 17.29 -9.20 9.31
CA GLU A 194 18.42 -9.19 8.38
C GLU A 194 17.93 -9.38 6.93
N LYS A 195 16.95 -10.27 6.70
CA LYS A 195 16.38 -10.49 5.36
C LYS A 195 15.55 -9.31 4.89
N VAL A 196 14.78 -8.68 5.78
CA VAL A 196 14.02 -7.45 5.48
C VAL A 196 14.95 -6.31 5.10
N GLU A 197 16.02 -6.08 5.87
CA GLU A 197 17.00 -5.04 5.56
C GLU A 197 17.66 -5.29 4.21
N LYS A 198 18.17 -6.52 3.97
CA LYS A 198 18.78 -6.89 2.69
C LYS A 198 17.82 -6.67 1.51
N ALA A 199 16.56 -7.08 1.63
CA ALA A 199 15.57 -6.88 0.58
C ALA A 199 15.26 -5.40 0.32
N THR A 200 15.23 -4.58 1.38
CA THR A 200 14.99 -3.13 1.28
C THR A 200 16.13 -2.44 0.55
N ARG A 201 17.38 -2.75 0.95
CA ARG A 201 18.61 -2.17 0.39
C ARG A 201 18.85 -2.47 -1.09
N VAL A 202 18.16 -3.45 -1.67
CA VAL A 202 18.16 -3.67 -3.12
C VAL A 202 17.68 -2.43 -3.87
N THR A 203 16.62 -1.77 -3.41
CA THR A 203 16.02 -0.62 -4.10
C THR A 203 16.17 0.71 -3.36
N GLN A 204 16.35 0.69 -2.04
CA GLN A 204 16.48 1.88 -1.20
C GLN A 204 17.61 1.69 -0.20
N ASN A 205 18.71 2.42 -0.37
CA ASN A 205 19.89 2.36 0.50
C ASN A 205 19.94 3.61 1.40
N ASP A 206 18.83 3.89 2.09
CA ASP A 206 18.67 5.01 3.02
C ASP A 206 18.40 4.45 4.43
N ASP A 207 19.16 4.89 5.42
CA ASP A 207 19.11 4.31 6.77
C ASP A 207 17.81 4.63 7.52
N MET A 208 17.18 5.77 7.22
CA MET A 208 15.88 6.08 7.82
C MET A 208 14.79 5.18 7.24
N CYS A 209 14.78 4.98 5.92
CA CYS A 209 13.89 4.05 5.25
C CYS A 209 14.04 2.62 5.80
N VAL A 210 15.28 2.17 5.99
CA VAL A 210 15.58 0.86 6.59
C VAL A 210 15.06 0.78 8.03
N ALA A 211 15.35 1.77 8.87
CA ALA A 211 14.89 1.78 10.26
C ALA A 211 13.35 1.75 10.37
N VAL A 212 12.65 2.54 9.55
CA VAL A 212 11.18 2.54 9.50
C VAL A 212 10.64 1.20 8.99
N THR A 213 11.25 0.64 7.93
CA THR A 213 10.83 -0.65 7.36
C THR A 213 11.01 -1.80 8.35
N LEU A 214 12.07 -1.77 9.15
CA LEU A 214 12.32 -2.76 10.21
C LEU A 214 11.31 -2.64 11.36
N ALA A 215 10.93 -1.42 11.77
CA ALA A 215 9.86 -1.23 12.73
C ALA A 215 8.51 -1.75 12.21
N ALA A 216 8.19 -1.46 10.94
CA ALA A 216 7.00 -1.98 10.28
C ALA A 216 7.00 -3.52 10.20
N ALA A 217 8.17 -4.13 9.93
CA ALA A 217 8.33 -5.58 9.90
C ALA A 217 8.10 -6.24 11.26
N ARG A 218 8.56 -5.62 12.36
CA ARG A 218 8.27 -6.09 13.74
C ARG A 218 6.78 -6.08 14.04
N ILE A 219 6.07 -5.03 13.64
CA ILE A 219 4.62 -4.91 13.82
C ILE A 219 3.90 -6.01 13.03
N LEU A 220 4.25 -6.19 11.75
CA LEU A 220 3.62 -7.24 10.94
C LEU A 220 3.94 -8.64 11.47
N GLU A 221 5.19 -8.91 11.86
CA GLU A 221 5.60 -10.18 12.46
C GLU A 221 4.80 -10.47 13.73
N HIS A 222 4.61 -9.47 14.60
CA HIS A 222 3.81 -9.63 15.81
C HIS A 222 2.39 -10.15 15.49
N PHE A 223 1.71 -9.55 14.51
CA PHE A 223 0.39 -10.01 14.11
C PHE A 223 0.42 -11.37 13.42
N ILE A 224 1.44 -11.70 12.63
CA ILE A 224 1.59 -13.03 12.02
C ILE A 224 1.77 -14.11 13.09
N LEU A 225 2.55 -13.85 14.14
CA LEU A 225 2.82 -14.81 15.20
C LEU A 225 1.64 -14.95 16.16
N ASN A 226 1.02 -13.83 16.54
CA ASN A 226 0.09 -13.77 17.67
C ASN A 226 -1.38 -13.57 17.28
N GLY A 227 -1.67 -13.16 16.03
CA GLY A 227 -3.01 -12.73 15.64
C GLY A 227 -3.35 -11.33 16.19
N PRO A 228 -4.65 -10.98 16.28
CA PRO A 228 -5.08 -9.69 16.82
C PRO A 228 -4.59 -9.49 18.26
N ASP A 229 -3.91 -8.37 18.51
CA ASP A 229 -3.40 -8.02 19.84
C ASP A 229 -3.44 -6.50 20.05
N PRO A 230 -4.25 -5.99 21.00
CA PRO A 230 -4.31 -4.55 21.29
C PRO A 230 -3.00 -4.00 21.86
N ASN A 231 -2.09 -4.87 22.35
CA ASN A 231 -0.80 -4.47 22.91
C ASN A 231 0.35 -4.63 21.90
N ALA A 232 0.07 -4.90 20.63
CA ALA A 232 1.11 -5.13 19.60
C ALA A 232 2.13 -3.98 19.54
N LEU A 233 1.66 -2.72 19.58
CA LEU A 233 2.56 -1.56 19.56
C LEU A 233 3.46 -1.50 20.80
N ASP A 234 2.96 -1.89 21.97
CA ASP A 234 3.73 -1.91 23.21
C ASP A 234 4.77 -3.03 23.23
N ALA A 235 4.43 -4.20 22.69
CA ALA A 235 5.38 -5.29 22.51
C ALA A 235 6.53 -4.89 21.57
N VAL A 236 6.22 -4.22 20.45
CA VAL A 236 7.24 -3.73 19.51
C VAL A 236 8.08 -2.62 20.13
N LEU A 237 7.47 -1.67 20.83
CA LEU A 237 8.20 -0.61 21.53
C LEU A 237 9.14 -1.20 22.59
N ALA A 238 8.72 -2.22 23.35
CA ALA A 238 9.58 -2.90 24.30
C ALA A 238 10.78 -3.59 23.61
N GLN A 239 10.53 -4.26 22.49
CA GLN A 239 11.60 -4.89 21.69
C GLN A 239 12.60 -3.87 21.14
N MET A 240 12.12 -2.73 20.65
CA MET A 240 12.97 -1.65 20.12
C MET A 240 13.71 -0.88 21.22
N ASN A 241 13.20 -0.86 22.46
CA ASN A 241 13.89 -0.25 23.59
C ASN A 241 14.87 -1.19 24.30
N ASP A 242 14.87 -2.49 24.01
CA ASP A 242 15.83 -3.43 24.57
C ASP A 242 17.26 -3.08 24.08
N PRO A 243 18.20 -2.74 24.98
CA PRO A 243 19.59 -2.46 24.61
C PRO A 243 20.35 -3.68 24.09
N LYS A 244 19.82 -4.90 24.29
CA LYS A 244 20.41 -6.17 23.83
C LYS A 244 19.75 -6.71 22.55
N ARG A 245 18.88 -5.92 21.90
CA ARG A 245 18.22 -6.34 20.65
C ARG A 245 19.25 -6.64 19.55
N GLN A 246 18.98 -7.64 18.72
CA GLN A 246 19.92 -8.15 17.72
C GLN A 246 20.11 -7.25 16.48
N ASN A 247 19.20 -6.30 16.24
CA ASN A 247 19.24 -5.42 15.08
C ASN A 247 18.96 -3.97 15.53
N PRO A 248 19.92 -3.31 16.20
CA PRO A 248 19.84 -1.89 16.50
C PRO A 248 20.16 -1.07 15.25
N GLN A 249 19.39 -0.01 15.00
CA GLN A 249 19.66 0.98 13.96
C GLN A 249 20.01 2.32 14.60
N GLU A 250 20.89 3.11 13.96
CA GLU A 250 21.29 4.42 14.48
C GLU A 250 20.08 5.37 14.66
N LEU A 251 19.08 5.23 13.77
CA LEU A 251 17.90 6.08 13.72
C LEU A 251 16.70 5.51 14.51
N ASP A 252 16.86 4.39 15.21
CA ASP A 252 15.78 3.76 16.00
C ASP A 252 15.13 4.74 16.98
N ARG A 253 15.90 5.64 17.59
CA ARG A 253 15.36 6.63 18.53
C ARG A 253 14.33 7.56 17.89
N ALA A 254 14.54 7.95 16.63
CA ALA A 254 13.59 8.78 15.90
C ALA A 254 12.33 7.99 15.54
N VAL A 255 12.49 6.73 15.13
CA VAL A 255 11.36 5.83 14.82
C VAL A 255 10.53 5.53 16.07
N ILE A 256 11.16 5.25 17.20
CA ILE A 256 10.49 5.04 18.50
C ILE A 256 9.67 6.28 18.90
N ALA A 257 10.21 7.49 18.72
CA ALA A 257 9.47 8.72 18.99
C ALA A 257 8.21 8.84 18.12
N GLN A 258 8.28 8.46 16.83
CA GLN A 258 7.12 8.43 15.95
C GLN A 258 6.09 7.37 16.37
N LEU A 259 6.54 6.19 16.78
CA LEU A 259 5.64 5.15 17.30
C LEU A 259 4.89 5.62 18.57
N HIS A 260 5.57 6.35 19.45
CA HIS A 260 4.91 7.01 20.60
C HIS A 260 3.90 8.07 20.16
N GLN A 261 4.22 8.89 19.16
CA GLN A 261 3.28 9.86 18.61
C GLN A 261 2.03 9.17 18.02
N VAL A 262 2.18 8.04 17.33
CA VAL A 262 1.03 7.25 16.88
C VAL A 262 0.21 6.76 18.07
N LYS A 263 0.86 6.23 19.11
CA LYS A 263 0.21 5.75 20.34
C LYS A 263 -0.63 6.85 21.02
N GLU A 264 -0.09 8.05 21.14
CA GLU A 264 -0.77 9.20 21.73
C GLU A 264 -2.00 9.66 20.92
N ASN A 265 -2.02 9.36 19.62
CA ASN A 265 -3.08 9.77 18.70
C ASN A 265 -4.12 8.67 18.43
N LEU A 266 -4.05 7.51 19.09
CA LEU A 266 -5.01 6.41 18.89
C LEU A 266 -6.47 6.80 19.24
N GLY A 267 -6.67 7.80 20.10
CA GLY A 267 -8.00 8.33 20.44
C GLY A 267 -8.58 9.32 19.41
N LYS A 268 -7.82 9.70 18.38
CA LYS A 268 -8.26 10.62 17.31
C LYS A 268 -8.75 9.84 16.10
N THR A 269 -9.66 10.43 15.33
CA THR A 269 -10.07 9.89 14.03
C THR A 269 -9.02 10.19 12.97
N SER A 270 -8.99 9.40 11.89
CA SER A 270 -8.06 9.61 10.78
C SER A 270 -8.24 10.97 10.09
N GLN A 271 -9.48 11.48 10.04
CA GLN A 271 -9.79 12.81 9.49
C GLN A 271 -9.20 13.94 10.35
N GLN A 272 -8.91 13.68 11.62
CA GLN A 272 -8.20 14.62 12.50
C GLN A 272 -6.68 14.54 12.34
N LEU A 273 -6.17 13.57 11.58
CA LEU A 273 -4.75 13.24 11.42
C LEU A 273 -4.29 13.29 9.96
N ILE A 274 -4.87 14.13 9.10
CA ILE A 274 -4.61 14.07 7.65
C ILE A 274 -3.18 14.52 7.29
N PRO A 275 -2.41 13.73 6.51
CA PRO A 275 -2.74 12.36 6.07
C PRO A 275 -2.55 11.35 7.21
N ALA A 276 -3.57 10.52 7.51
CA ALA A 276 -3.46 9.57 8.64
C ALA A 276 -2.32 8.56 8.43
N GLY A 277 -1.51 8.29 9.45
CA GLY A 277 -0.44 7.29 9.34
C GLY A 277 -1.01 5.88 9.19
N ALA A 278 -0.39 5.02 8.36
CA ALA A 278 -0.89 3.65 8.12
C ALA A 278 -1.05 2.84 9.42
N LEU A 279 -0.12 3.01 10.35
CA LEU A 279 -0.15 2.33 11.65
C LEU A 279 -1.34 2.73 12.54
N HIS A 280 -1.81 3.98 12.44
CA HIS A 280 -3.00 4.41 13.18
C HIS A 280 -4.24 3.62 12.72
N GLY A 281 -4.42 3.45 11.41
CA GLY A 281 -5.51 2.64 10.86
C GLY A 281 -5.43 1.17 11.28
N VAL A 282 -4.22 0.58 11.30
CA VAL A 282 -4.00 -0.80 11.77
C VAL A 282 -4.41 -1.00 13.23
N LEU A 283 -4.20 0.01 14.08
CA LEU A 283 -4.41 -0.09 15.53
C LEU A 283 -5.81 0.36 15.98
N THR A 284 -6.56 1.08 15.14
CA THR A 284 -7.87 1.63 15.50
C THR A 284 -9.04 0.94 14.81
N LEU A 285 -8.80 0.21 13.72
CA LEU A 285 -9.83 -0.43 12.92
C LEU A 285 -9.62 -1.94 12.85
N THR A 286 -10.72 -2.69 12.74
CA THR A 286 -10.69 -4.16 12.72
C THR A 286 -11.15 -4.75 11.40
N GLN A 287 -11.92 -3.98 10.60
CA GLN A 287 -12.39 -4.38 9.29
C GLN A 287 -11.45 -3.85 8.21
N LEU A 288 -10.99 -4.75 7.34
CA LEU A 288 -10.04 -4.42 6.28
C LEU A 288 -10.57 -3.34 5.33
N ASP A 289 -11.81 -3.50 4.87
CA ASP A 289 -12.42 -2.59 3.90
C ASP A 289 -12.67 -1.21 4.50
N GLU A 290 -13.13 -1.14 5.75
CA GLU A 290 -13.27 0.12 6.49
C GLU A 290 -11.91 0.83 6.63
N ALA A 291 -10.86 0.14 7.07
CA ALA A 291 -9.53 0.73 7.24
C ALA A 291 -8.92 1.25 5.94
N VAL A 292 -9.13 0.51 4.86
CA VAL A 292 -8.66 0.91 3.53
C VAL A 292 -9.46 2.10 2.99
N ARG A 293 -10.80 2.12 3.15
CA ARG A 293 -11.63 3.28 2.76
C ARG A 293 -11.30 4.52 3.60
N ASP A 294 -11.09 4.36 4.90
CA ASP A 294 -10.72 5.45 5.80
C ASP A 294 -9.36 6.07 5.43
N THR A 295 -8.41 5.22 5.04
CA THR A 295 -7.13 5.65 4.45
C THR A 295 -7.31 6.44 3.16
N MET A 296 -8.22 6.00 2.28
CA MET A 296 -8.55 6.71 1.03
C MET A 296 -9.14 8.10 1.30
N ARG A 297 -9.99 8.24 2.31
CA ARG A 297 -10.59 9.53 2.72
C ARG A 297 -9.56 10.55 3.22
N CYS A 298 -8.36 10.10 3.58
CA CYS A 298 -7.24 10.97 3.96
C CYS A 298 -6.36 11.41 2.77
N GLY A 299 -6.57 10.89 1.56
CA GLY A 299 -5.82 11.30 0.36
C GLY A 299 -4.33 10.97 0.38
N GLY A 300 -3.54 11.57 -0.51
CA GLY A 300 -2.10 11.38 -0.58
C GLY A 300 -1.67 9.96 -0.97
N CYS A 301 -0.66 9.39 -0.32
CA CYS A 301 -0.09 8.09 -0.67
C CYS A 301 -0.96 6.90 -0.18
N THR A 302 -2.20 6.81 -0.68
CA THR A 302 -3.23 5.87 -0.20
C THR A 302 -2.84 4.42 -0.44
N ALA A 303 -2.45 4.05 -1.67
CA ALA A 303 -2.04 2.69 -2.04
C ALA A 303 -0.95 2.11 -1.13
N SER A 304 0.13 2.86 -0.89
CA SER A 304 1.21 2.41 0.00
C SER A 304 0.74 2.23 1.44
N ARG A 305 -0.05 3.17 1.99
CA ARG A 305 -0.59 3.05 3.35
C ARG A 305 -1.58 1.89 3.46
N ALA A 306 -2.42 1.71 2.45
CA ALA A 306 -3.38 0.62 2.35
C ALA A 306 -2.67 -0.74 2.24
N SER A 307 -1.57 -0.85 1.50
CA SER A 307 -0.78 -2.08 1.42
C SER A 307 -0.30 -2.53 2.80
N PHE A 308 0.25 -1.62 3.61
CA PHE A 308 0.67 -1.96 4.98
C PHE A 308 -0.51 -2.29 5.91
N ILE A 309 -1.60 -1.52 5.81
CA ILE A 309 -2.84 -1.79 6.55
C ILE A 309 -3.37 -3.18 6.20
N GLY A 310 -3.41 -3.50 4.91
CA GLY A 310 -3.84 -4.78 4.40
C GLY A 310 -2.95 -5.92 4.85
N ALA A 311 -1.64 -5.72 4.92
CA ALA A 311 -0.73 -6.71 5.49
C ALA A 311 -1.06 -7.02 6.95
N CYS A 312 -1.21 -5.98 7.78
CA CYS A 312 -1.44 -6.16 9.21
C CYS A 312 -2.84 -6.69 9.52
N LEU A 313 -3.88 -6.13 8.89
CA LEU A 313 -5.25 -6.61 9.09
C LEU A 313 -5.45 -7.99 8.48
N GLY A 314 -4.85 -8.27 7.32
CA GLY A 314 -4.83 -9.60 6.73
C GLY A 314 -4.16 -10.64 7.63
N ALA A 315 -3.08 -10.28 8.33
CA ALA A 315 -2.47 -11.14 9.35
C ALA A 315 -3.40 -11.38 10.56
N GLN A 316 -4.18 -10.38 10.95
CA GLN A 316 -5.09 -10.47 12.09
C GLN A 316 -6.34 -11.30 11.79
N ILE A 317 -6.94 -11.13 10.61
CA ILE A 317 -8.23 -11.74 10.25
C ILE A 317 -8.09 -12.99 9.37
N GLY A 318 -6.88 -13.26 8.86
CA GLY A 318 -6.60 -14.34 7.92
C GLY A 318 -7.24 -14.12 6.55
N LEU A 319 -6.98 -15.05 5.62
CA LEU A 319 -7.53 -14.98 4.25
C LEU A 319 -9.07 -14.88 4.23
N GLN A 320 -9.73 -15.58 5.16
CA GLN A 320 -11.19 -15.67 5.24
C GLN A 320 -11.86 -14.36 5.67
N GLY A 321 -11.13 -13.46 6.35
CA GLY A 321 -11.65 -12.15 6.72
C GLY A 321 -11.51 -11.10 5.61
N ILE A 322 -10.86 -11.41 4.49
CA ILE A 322 -10.73 -10.50 3.35
C ILE A 322 -12.03 -10.56 2.53
N PRO A 323 -12.66 -9.42 2.17
CA PRO A 323 -13.92 -9.43 1.42
C PRO A 323 -13.81 -10.21 0.11
N GLU A 324 -14.66 -11.21 -0.09
CA GLU A 324 -14.64 -12.05 -1.30
C GLU A 324 -14.83 -11.21 -2.58
N SER A 325 -15.61 -10.14 -2.50
CA SER A 325 -15.81 -9.19 -3.59
C SER A 325 -14.51 -8.46 -3.97
N TRP A 326 -13.61 -8.21 -3.01
CA TRP A 326 -12.32 -7.59 -3.23
C TRP A 326 -11.34 -8.60 -3.85
N LEU A 327 -11.30 -9.83 -3.33
CA LEU A 327 -10.50 -10.93 -3.89
C LEU A 327 -10.80 -11.13 -5.39
N LYS A 328 -12.10 -11.14 -5.76
CA LYS A 328 -12.55 -11.29 -7.15
C LYS A 328 -12.17 -10.12 -8.06
N ARG A 329 -12.00 -8.91 -7.50
CA ARG A 329 -11.60 -7.69 -8.23
C ARG A 329 -10.09 -7.53 -8.33
N THR A 330 -9.32 -8.27 -7.53
CA THR A 330 -7.85 -8.28 -7.60
C THR A 330 -7.36 -9.07 -8.81
N PHE A 331 -6.68 -8.38 -9.73
CA PHE A 331 -6.15 -8.99 -10.94
C PHE A 331 -5.19 -10.14 -10.62
N ARG A 332 -5.37 -11.29 -11.31
CA ARG A 332 -4.60 -12.52 -11.12
C ARG A 332 -4.58 -13.07 -9.69
N TYR A 333 -5.63 -12.81 -8.91
CA TYR A 333 -5.75 -13.34 -7.54
C TYR A 333 -5.42 -14.85 -7.39
N PRO A 334 -5.90 -15.77 -8.25
CA PRO A 334 -5.55 -17.19 -8.11
C PRO A 334 -4.04 -17.47 -8.15
N ARG A 335 -3.30 -16.75 -9.01
CA ARG A 335 -1.84 -16.88 -9.09
C ARG A 335 -1.15 -16.25 -7.88
N LEU A 336 -1.68 -15.13 -7.39
CA LEU A 336 -1.16 -14.49 -6.18
C LEU A 336 -1.31 -15.41 -4.97
N LEU A 337 -2.47 -16.07 -4.82
CA LEU A 337 -2.72 -17.03 -3.74
C LEU A 337 -1.74 -18.21 -3.80
N GLU A 338 -1.58 -18.82 -4.97
CA GLU A 338 -0.62 -19.90 -5.18
C GLU A 338 0.81 -19.48 -4.79
N LEU A 339 1.24 -18.27 -5.18
CA LEU A 339 2.57 -17.76 -4.82
C LEU A 339 2.69 -17.48 -3.32
N ALA A 340 1.66 -16.93 -2.68
CA ALA A 340 1.64 -16.66 -1.25
C ALA A 340 1.77 -17.95 -0.44
N GLU A 341 0.96 -18.97 -0.76
CA GLU A 341 1.03 -20.29 -0.14
C GLU A 341 2.40 -20.93 -0.33
N ASN A 342 2.96 -20.83 -1.54
CA ASN A 342 4.31 -21.33 -1.81
C ASN A 342 5.38 -20.66 -0.96
N VAL A 343 5.32 -19.33 -0.76
CA VAL A 343 6.25 -18.58 0.08
C VAL A 343 6.14 -19.02 1.55
N VAL A 344 4.91 -19.10 2.07
CA VAL A 344 4.64 -19.44 3.47
C VAL A 344 5.03 -20.90 3.79
N GLN A 345 4.88 -21.81 2.83
CA GLN A 345 5.24 -23.22 3.00
C GLN A 345 6.75 -23.49 2.92
N LYS A 346 7.59 -22.50 2.55
CA LYS A 346 9.06 -22.68 2.51
C LYS A 346 9.63 -22.85 3.92
N LYS A 347 9.97 -24.11 4.25
CA LYS A 347 10.76 -24.43 5.44
C LYS A 347 12.17 -23.81 5.36
N PRO A 348 12.82 -23.55 6.51
CA PRO A 348 14.23 -23.15 6.53
C PRO A 348 15.06 -24.17 5.76
N CYS A 349 15.88 -23.72 4.81
CA CYS A 349 16.97 -24.55 4.32
C CYS A 349 17.96 -24.70 5.48
N ILE A 350 17.92 -25.85 6.16
CA ILE A 350 19.04 -26.26 7.01
C ILE A 350 20.19 -26.57 6.04
N LEU A 351 20.99 -25.56 5.72
CA LEU A 351 22.31 -25.81 5.18
C LEU A 351 23.07 -26.50 6.30
N ASN A 352 23.34 -27.80 6.13
CA ASN A 352 24.23 -28.55 7.01
C ASN A 352 25.57 -27.82 7.03
N ALA A 353 25.82 -27.02 8.06
CA ALA A 353 27.09 -26.40 8.33
C ALA A 353 28.03 -27.45 8.96
N GLU A 354 28.33 -28.49 8.21
CA GLU A 354 29.49 -29.32 8.46
C GLU A 354 30.26 -29.45 7.14
N GLN A 355 31.55 -29.14 7.23
CA GLN A 355 32.57 -29.16 6.17
C GLN A 355 32.72 -27.87 5.36
N GLY A 356 33.51 -26.95 5.91
CA GLY A 356 34.02 -25.79 5.17
C GLY A 356 34.80 -24.81 6.03
N GLY A 357 35.83 -25.28 6.75
CA GLY A 357 36.73 -24.39 7.47
C GLY A 357 37.44 -23.44 6.50
N CYS A 358 37.20 -22.14 6.63
CA CYS A 358 38.09 -21.13 6.10
C CYS A 358 38.39 -20.09 7.16
N ARG A 359 39.69 -19.85 7.35
CA ARG A 359 40.30 -19.16 8.48
C ARG A 359 39.95 -17.68 8.49
N SER A 360 39.72 -17.18 9.69
CA SER A 360 39.69 -15.77 10.07
C SER A 360 40.88 -14.98 9.51
N SER A 361 40.61 -13.84 8.89
CA SER A 361 41.54 -12.72 8.88
C SER A 361 40.81 -11.48 9.40
N GLN A 362 41.05 -11.15 10.68
CA GLN A 362 40.82 -9.81 11.20
C GLN A 362 41.68 -8.83 10.41
N ARG A 363 41.08 -7.76 9.88
CA ARG A 363 41.80 -6.51 9.60
C ARG A 363 41.16 -5.42 10.43
N GLU A 364 41.93 -4.93 11.38
CA GLU A 364 41.71 -3.66 12.06
C GLU A 364 41.80 -2.54 11.02
N SER A 365 40.80 -1.66 11.00
CA SER A 365 40.91 -0.35 10.37
C SER A 365 40.59 0.71 11.42
N HIS A 366 41.66 1.33 11.94
CA HIS A 366 41.61 2.59 12.65
C HIS A 366 41.10 3.69 11.72
N HIS A 367 40.02 4.37 12.09
CA HIS A 367 39.76 5.72 11.58
C HIS A 367 39.49 6.70 12.72
N LEU A 368 40.21 7.82 12.57
CA LEU A 368 40.33 8.94 13.48
C LEU A 368 39.03 9.74 13.58
N ILE A 369 38.68 10.11 14.79
CA ILE A 369 37.63 11.07 15.12
C ILE A 369 38.20 12.48 14.88
N SER A 370 37.43 13.33 14.18
CA SER A 370 37.54 14.78 14.33
C SER A 370 36.13 15.39 14.33
N PRO A 371 35.84 16.39 15.20
CA PRO A 371 34.47 16.82 15.47
C PRO A 371 34.11 18.07 14.64
N SER A 372 32.90 18.09 14.07
CA SER A 372 32.08 19.29 13.79
C SER A 372 31.14 19.04 12.60
N ALA A 373 29.88 18.70 12.89
CA ALA A 373 28.76 19.10 12.03
C ALA A 373 27.48 19.19 12.87
N ARG A 374 26.78 20.31 12.74
CA ARG A 374 25.49 20.60 13.37
C ARG A 374 24.46 19.54 12.97
N LEU A 375 23.68 19.04 13.92
CA LEU A 375 22.50 18.19 13.70
C LEU A 375 21.31 19.00 13.15
N PRO A 376 20.61 18.54 12.09
CA PRO A 376 19.24 18.94 11.81
C PRO A 376 18.31 17.71 11.55
N PRO A 377 17.07 17.89 11.06
CA PRO A 377 15.80 17.46 11.68
C PRO A 377 15.44 15.97 11.47
N THR A 378 15.97 15.06 12.30
CA THR A 378 15.74 13.60 12.16
C THR A 378 14.30 13.13 12.46
N GLN A 379 13.54 13.87 13.27
CA GLN A 379 12.15 13.51 13.60
C GLN A 379 11.16 13.78 12.45
N GLN A 380 11.39 14.81 11.64
CA GLN A 380 10.51 15.14 10.50
C GLN A 380 10.62 14.10 9.38
N VAL A 381 11.82 13.60 9.11
CA VAL A 381 12.06 12.59 8.07
C VAL A 381 11.35 11.27 8.41
N ALA A 382 11.41 10.82 9.68
CA ALA A 382 10.72 9.61 10.12
C ALA A 382 9.17 9.73 9.98
N ALA A 383 8.62 10.91 10.30
CA ALA A 383 7.19 11.18 10.08
C ALA A 383 6.86 11.17 8.58
N ALA A 384 7.72 11.79 7.76
CA ALA A 384 7.56 11.82 6.31
C ALA A 384 7.56 10.43 5.68
N VAL A 385 8.24 9.42 6.25
CA VAL A 385 8.15 8.03 5.75
C VAL A 385 6.77 7.41 6.04
N TRP A 386 6.24 7.56 7.26
CA TRP A 386 4.92 7.01 7.65
C TRP A 386 3.74 7.72 6.98
N HIS A 387 3.89 9.01 6.68
CA HIS A 387 2.91 9.83 5.99
C HIS A 387 3.11 9.85 4.46
N ASN A 388 4.32 9.47 4.00
CA ASN A 388 4.77 9.52 2.61
C ASN A 388 4.44 10.87 1.93
N ASP A 389 4.76 11.97 2.63
CA ASP A 389 4.60 13.34 2.17
C ASP A 389 5.90 13.84 1.55
N ASN A 390 5.91 14.02 0.22
CA ASN A 390 7.03 14.59 -0.53
C ASN A 390 7.13 16.13 -0.43
N GLN A 391 6.56 16.76 0.62
CA GLN A 391 6.47 18.22 0.73
C GLN A 391 7.56 18.90 1.57
N THR A 392 8.66 18.21 1.88
CA THR A 392 9.84 18.86 2.51
C THR A 392 11.06 18.83 1.61
#